data_AF-A0A843ENL3-F1
#
_entry.id   AF-A0A843ENL3-F1
#
_cell.length_a   1.000
_cell.length_b   1.000
_cell.length_c   1.000
_cell.angle_alpha   90.00
_cell.angle_beta   90.00
_cell.angle_gamma   90.00
#
_symmetry.space_group_name_H-M   'P 1'
#
loop_
_entity.id
_entity.type
_entity.pdbx_description
1 polymer ?
#
loop_
_entity_poly.entity_id
_entity_poly.type
_entity_poly.pdbx_seq_one_letter_code
_entity_poly.pdbx_strand_id
1 'polypeptide(L)'
;MNPSGKKEAVVICCLTTEVVKVVEPVKFYEAARVHIISHCDTGEGSPDELFYNTFLEEACRQIKACTKAETFVNCSNIMDYQEML
;
A
#
# COMPACT_ATOMS: atom_id res chain seq x y z
N MET A 1 -11.23 9.11 -17.90
CA MET A 1 -12.34 8.87 -16.96
C MET A 1 -12.35 7.38 -16.64
N ASN A 2 -12.36 7.00 -15.36
CA ASN A 2 -12.52 5.59 -14.99
C ASN A 2 -13.88 5.08 -15.50
N PRO A 3 -14.02 3.77 -15.81
CA PRO A 3 -15.25 3.20 -16.36
C PRO A 3 -16.50 3.45 -15.50
N SER A 4 -16.32 3.72 -14.20
CA SER A 4 -17.36 4.04 -13.23
C SER A 4 -17.82 5.51 -13.21
N GLY A 5 -17.14 6.41 -13.91
CA GLY A 5 -17.40 7.85 -13.84
C GLY A 5 -16.90 8.53 -12.56
N LYS A 6 -16.24 7.80 -11.64
CA LYS A 6 -15.60 8.37 -10.45
C LYS A 6 -14.36 9.19 -10.84
N LYS A 7 -14.09 10.24 -10.04
CA LYS A 7 -12.81 10.99 -10.14
C LYS A 7 -11.65 10.05 -9.80
N GLU A 8 -10.50 10.31 -10.41
CA GLU A 8 -9.28 9.56 -10.11
C GLU A 8 -8.97 9.65 -8.61
N ALA A 9 -8.88 8.49 -7.95
CA ALA A 9 -8.61 8.40 -6.53
C ALA A 9 -7.17 7.92 -6.30
N VAL A 10 -6.47 8.63 -5.41
CA VAL A 10 -5.18 8.20 -4.86
C VAL A 10 -5.45 7.68 -3.46
N VAL A 11 -5.00 6.46 -3.17
CA VAL A 11 -5.12 5.85 -1.85
C VAL A 11 -3.73 5.76 -1.22
N ILE A 12 -3.60 6.29 0.00
CA ILE A 12 -2.38 6.21 0.80
C ILE A 12 -2.68 5.34 2.02
N CYS A 13 -1.88 4.29 2.21
CA CYS A 13 -2.08 3.33 3.30
C CYS A 13 -0.77 3.09 4.05
N CYS A 14 -0.83 3.18 5.37
CA CYS A 14 0.18 2.56 6.23
C CYS A 14 -0.14 1.07 6.35
N LEU A 15 0.83 0.22 6.04
CA LEU A 15 0.66 -1.21 6.16
C LEU A 15 0.55 -1.60 7.64
N THR A 16 -0.48 -2.38 7.95
CA THR A 16 -0.65 -3.05 9.25
C THR A 16 -0.75 -4.55 9.00
N THR A 17 -0.84 -5.36 10.05
CA THR A 17 -1.09 -6.82 9.92
C THR A 17 -2.47 -7.15 9.33
N GLU A 18 -3.36 -6.16 9.19
CA GLU A 18 -4.71 -6.32 8.65
C GLU A 18 -4.76 -5.97 7.15
N VAL A 19 -4.29 -6.87 6.28
CA VAL A 19 -4.26 -6.67 4.80
C VAL A 19 -5.59 -6.18 4.23
N VAL A 20 -6.71 -6.70 4.74
CA VAL A 20 -8.07 -6.33 4.29
C VAL A 20 -8.33 -4.83 4.44
N LYS A 21 -7.79 -4.19 5.48
CA LYS A 21 -7.94 -2.75 5.70
C LYS A 21 -7.18 -1.88 4.69
N VAL A 22 -6.22 -2.47 3.97
CA VAL A 22 -5.52 -1.82 2.85
C VAL A 22 -6.24 -2.10 1.53
N VAL A 23 -6.65 -3.35 1.30
CA VAL A 23 -7.19 -3.80 0.02
C VAL A 23 -8.62 -3.29 -0.24
N GLU A 24 -9.49 -3.29 0.78
CA GLU A 24 -10.89 -2.91 0.59
C GLU A 24 -11.08 -1.43 0.20
N PRO A 25 -10.37 -0.45 0.79
CA PRO A 25 -10.40 0.93 0.32
C PRO A 25 -9.95 1.07 -1.14
N VAL A 26 -8.89 0.37 -1.54
CA VAL A 26 -8.39 0.39 -2.94
C VAL A 26 -9.46 -0.07 -3.92
N LYS A 27 -10.19 -1.15 -3.59
CA LYS A 27 -11.31 -1.64 -4.38
C LYS A 27 -12.48 -0.66 -4.40
N PHE A 28 -12.91 -0.20 -3.23
CA PHE A 28 -14.10 0.64 -3.06
C PHE A 28 -13.96 1.97 -3.83
N TYR A 29 -12.79 2.60 -3.72
CA TYR A 29 -12.49 3.87 -4.39
C TYR A 29 -12.02 3.70 -5.83
N GLU A 30 -11.80 2.47 -6.31
CA GLU A 30 -11.24 2.19 -7.64
C GLU A 30 -9.97 3.00 -7.88
N ALA A 31 -9.04 2.90 -6.92
CA ALA A 31 -7.84 3.72 -6.92
C ALA A 31 -7.07 3.58 -8.24
N ALA A 32 -6.62 4.71 -8.78
CA ALA A 32 -5.71 4.73 -9.93
C ALA A 32 -4.26 4.57 -9.49
N ARG A 33 -3.95 5.07 -8.28
CA ARG A 33 -2.63 4.98 -7.64
C ARG A 33 -2.76 4.58 -6.18
N VAL A 34 -1.88 3.71 -5.73
CA VAL A 34 -1.81 3.23 -4.34
C VAL A 34 -0.41 3.43 -3.80
N HIS A 35 -0.28 4.18 -2.72
CA HIS A 35 0.98 4.35 -2.00
C HIS A 35 0.91 3.53 -0.71
N ILE A 36 1.78 2.53 -0.60
CA ILE A 36 1.93 1.70 0.60
C ILE A 36 3.17 2.17 1.33
N ILE A 37 2.97 2.57 2.58
CA ILE A 37 4.02 2.95 3.52
C ILE A 37 4.27 1.75 4.42
N SER A 38 5.46 1.16 4.32
CA SER A 38 5.88 0.03 5.15
C SER A 38 7.19 0.39 5.85
N HIS A 39 7.17 0.52 7.17
CA HIS A 39 8.36 0.86 7.95
C HIS A 39 8.53 -0.12 9.10
N CYS A 40 9.74 -0.65 9.26
CA CYS A 40 10.12 -1.55 10.33
C CYS A 40 11.48 -1.11 10.89
N ASP A 41 11.53 -0.76 12.18
CA ASP A 41 12.75 -0.21 12.83
C ASP A 41 13.56 -1.30 13.56
N THR A 42 13.37 -2.57 13.19
CA THR A 42 13.97 -3.73 13.90
C THR A 42 15.26 -4.23 13.27
N GLY A 43 15.77 -3.52 12.25
CA GLY A 43 16.98 -3.87 11.50
C GLY A 43 16.73 -4.87 10.37
N GLU A 44 17.56 -4.78 9.33
CA GLU A 44 17.48 -5.63 8.14
C GLU A 44 17.71 -7.12 8.49
N GLY A 45 16.86 -8.00 7.99
CA GLY A 45 16.87 -9.44 8.24
C GLY A 45 16.27 -9.86 9.58
N SER A 46 15.70 -8.92 10.36
CA SER A 46 15.06 -9.26 11.63
C SER A 46 13.77 -10.07 11.42
N PRO A 47 13.39 -10.96 12.39
CA PRO A 47 12.13 -11.71 12.31
C PRO A 47 10.90 -10.81 12.12
N ASP A 48 10.91 -9.63 12.75
CA ASP A 48 9.84 -8.66 12.65
C ASP A 48 9.76 -8.05 11.25
N GLU A 49 10.89 -7.70 10.62
CA GLU A 49 10.91 -7.21 9.24
C GLU A 49 10.37 -8.27 8.27
N LEU A 50 10.80 -9.53 8.40
CA LEU A 50 10.30 -10.64 7.59
C LEU A 50 8.80 -10.84 7.76
N PHE A 51 8.30 -10.71 8.99
CA PHE A 51 6.88 -10.78 9.30
C PHE A 51 6.11 -9.66 8.60
N TYR A 52 6.54 -8.39 8.72
CA TYR A 52 5.90 -7.26 8.03
C TYR A 52 5.97 -7.37 6.51
N ASN A 53 7.10 -7.82 5.97
CA ASN A 53 7.27 -8.06 4.52
C ASN A 53 6.27 -9.10 4.00
N THR A 54 5.93 -10.11 4.79
CA THR A 54 4.89 -11.09 4.42
C THR A 54 3.52 -10.42 4.19
N PHE A 55 3.12 -9.48 5.06
CA PHE A 55 1.86 -8.74 4.86
C PHE A 55 1.94 -7.75 3.70
N LEU A 56 3.11 -7.15 3.46
CA LEU A 56 3.34 -6.23 2.36
C LEU A 56 3.18 -6.94 1.02
N GLU A 57 3.79 -8.12 0.89
CA GLU A 57 3.69 -8.97 -0.28
C GLU A 57 2.24 -9.38 -0.53
N GLU A 58 1.54 -9.80 0.53
CA GLU A 58 0.14 -10.24 0.43
C GLU A 58 -0.80 -9.08 0.05
N ALA A 59 -0.62 -7.89 0.62
CA ALA A 59 -1.36 -6.69 0.24
C ALA A 59 -1.11 -6.32 -1.23
N CYS A 60 0.15 -6.28 -1.66
CA CYS A 60 0.53 -6.01 -3.05
C CYS A 60 -0.10 -7.03 -4.01
N ARG A 61 -0.07 -8.32 -3.66
CA ARG A 61 -0.65 -9.40 -4.46
C ARG A 61 -2.15 -9.21 -4.63
N GLN A 62 -2.88 -8.92 -3.55
CA GLN A 62 -4.32 -8.71 -3.60
C GLN A 62 -4.70 -7.45 -4.36
N ILE A 63 -3.97 -6.34 -4.19
CA ILE A 63 -4.19 -5.09 -4.95
C ILE A 63 -4.03 -5.36 -6.44
N LYS A 64 -2.93 -6.00 -6.87
CA LYS A 64 -2.69 -6.34 -8.28
C LYS A 64 -3.75 -7.27 -8.86
N ALA A 65 -4.34 -8.13 -8.03
CA ALA A 65 -5.40 -9.05 -8.45
C ALA A 65 -6.75 -8.35 -8.62
N CYS A 66 -7.04 -7.28 -7.87
CA CYS A 66 -8.34 -6.62 -7.87
C CYS A 66 -8.39 -5.25 -8.59
N THR A 67 -7.24 -4.65 -8.90
CA THR A 67 -7.16 -3.35 -9.59
C THR A 67 -5.98 -3.29 -10.56
N LYS A 68 -6.03 -2.35 -11.50
CA LYS A 68 -4.92 -1.96 -12.38
C LYS A 68 -4.14 -0.75 -11.85
N ALA A 69 -4.32 -0.41 -10.57
CA ALA A 69 -3.69 0.74 -9.96
C ALA A 69 -2.15 0.63 -10.02
N GLU A 70 -1.49 1.75 -10.32
CA GLU A 70 -0.04 1.84 -10.10
C GLU A 70 0.22 1.80 -8.59
N THR A 71 1.06 0.86 -8.15
CA THR A 71 1.34 0.64 -6.72
C THR A 71 2.77 1.03 -6.42
N PHE A 72 2.94 1.95 -5.48
CA PHE A 72 4.23 2.45 -5.00
C PHE A 72 4.44 1.96 -3.58
N VAL A 73 5.52 1.22 -3.35
CA VAL A 73 5.92 0.75 -2.02
C VAL A 73 7.06 1.63 -1.56
N ASN A 74 6.88 2.25 -0.41
CA ASN A 74 7.89 3.08 0.22
C ASN A 74 8.32 2.40 1.52
N CYS A 75 9.60 2.03 1.56
CA CYS A 75 10.22 1.33 2.69
C CYS A 75 11.10 2.26 3.54
N SER A 76 11.17 3.54 3.19
CA SER A 76 12.09 4.50 3.80
C SER A 76 11.55 5.10 5.09
N ASN A 77 12.39 5.89 5.77
CA ASN A 77 12.06 6.57 7.02
C ASN A 77 10.73 7.34 6.86
N ILE A 78 9.89 7.34 7.91
CA ILE A 78 8.61 8.05 7.90
C ILE A 78 8.74 9.55 7.59
N MET A 79 9.93 10.11 7.78
CA MET A 79 10.24 11.50 7.46
C MET A 79 10.37 11.78 5.96
N ASP A 80 10.65 10.76 5.13
CA ASP A 80 10.76 10.90 3.67
C ASP A 80 9.37 11.12 3.01
N TYR A 81 8.28 10.93 3.76
CA TYR A 81 6.91 11.14 3.29
C TYR A 81 6.48 12.61 3.23
N GLN A 82 7.29 13.56 3.72
CA GLN A 82 6.98 14.99 3.58
C GLN A 82 7.02 15.48 2.13
N GLU A 83 7.68 14.75 1.22
CA GLU A 83 7.82 15.14 -0.20
C GLU A 83 6.76 14.52 -1.13
N MET A 84 5.84 13.69 -0.62
CA MET A 84 4.87 12.94 -1.45
C MET A 84 3.51 13.65 -1.67
N LEU A 85 3.34 14.89 -1.21
CA LEU A 85 2.10 15.68 -1.33
C LEU A 85 2.23 16.87 -2.28
#